data_AF-A0A8J7CRE5-F1
#
_entry.id   AF-A0A8J7CRE5-F1
#
_cell.length_a   1.000
_cell.length_b   1.000
_cell.length_c   1.000
_cell.angle_alpha   90.00
_cell.angle_beta   90.00
_cell.angle_gamma   90.00
#
_symmetry.space_group_name_H-M   'P 1'
#
loop_
_entity.id
_entity.type
_entity.pdbx_description
1 polymer ?
#
loop_
_entity_poly.entity_id
_entity_poly.type
_entity_poly.pdbx_seq_one_letter_code
_entity_poly.pdbx_strand_id
1 'polypeptide(L)'
;MEPIQKISVLNKAAWKSDGFILNAPPSLLLPYFQSAIDYLKNRAPNKASKVLKCLEFILAMFRLRGKNDDSLNKTLSLNHGKIRELYDTLEDMIDEDYKLPPSRVKLEVTKNAEYAEKIPDLYYALLSCIAGGEDEIKITGVRDDVDEDEPVTIGHH
;
A
#
# COMPACT_ATOMS: atom_id res chain seq x y z
N MET A 1 0.45 20.78 7.57
CA MET A 1 0.38 19.30 7.69
C MET A 1 1.17 18.70 6.55
N GLU A 2 2.19 17.90 6.87
CA GLU A 2 3.04 17.27 5.87
C GLU A 2 2.25 16.24 5.03
N PRO A 3 2.62 16.00 3.76
CA PRO A 3 1.93 15.04 2.89
C PRO A 3 1.73 13.65 3.53
N ILE A 4 2.71 13.18 4.30
CA ILE A 4 2.69 11.87 4.97
C ILE A 4 1.70 11.80 6.15
N GLN A 5 1.50 12.92 6.84
CA GLN A 5 0.46 13.01 7.88
C GLN A 5 -0.93 12.89 7.24
N LYS A 6 -1.14 13.54 6.09
CA LYS A 6 -2.39 13.42 5.32
C LYS A 6 -2.60 12.01 4.78
N ILE A 7 -1.56 11.36 4.27
CA ILE A 7 -1.62 9.96 3.82
C ILE A 7 -2.02 9.05 4.97
N SER A 8 -1.55 9.28 6.20
CA SER A 8 -1.97 8.49 7.37
C SER A 8 -3.48 8.62 7.64
N VAL A 9 -4.04 9.83 7.50
CA VAL A 9 -5.48 10.07 7.67
C VAL A 9 -6.27 9.42 6.53
N LEU A 10 -5.81 9.57 5.28
CA LEU A 10 -6.44 8.97 4.12
C LEU A 10 -6.41 7.45 4.17
N ASN A 11 -5.30 6.85 4.61
CA ASN A 11 -5.19 5.40 4.83
C ASN A 11 -6.25 4.93 5.83
N LYS A 12 -6.37 5.60 7.00
CA LYS A 12 -7.41 5.27 7.99
C LYS A 12 -8.81 5.36 7.38
N ALA A 13 -9.11 6.43 6.65
CA ALA A 13 -10.41 6.62 6.00
C ALA A 13 -10.71 5.55 4.94
N ALA A 14 -9.71 5.19 4.14
CA ALA A 14 -9.83 4.19 3.07
C ALA A 14 -10.21 2.80 3.59
N TRP A 15 -9.79 2.45 4.80
CA TRP A 15 -10.02 1.14 5.41
C TRP A 15 -11.15 1.12 6.44
N LYS A 16 -11.52 2.27 7.04
CA LYS A 16 -12.65 2.37 7.98
C LYS A 16 -14.00 2.59 7.32
N SER A 17 -14.05 3.23 6.15
CA SER A 17 -15.31 3.54 5.47
C SER A 17 -15.37 2.81 4.15
N ASP A 18 -16.30 1.84 4.05
CA ASP A 18 -16.59 1.18 2.80
C ASP A 18 -16.97 2.20 1.71
N GLY A 19 -16.35 2.06 0.55
CA GLY A 19 -16.55 2.98 -0.57
C GLY A 19 -15.86 4.36 -0.45
N PHE A 20 -15.07 4.67 0.59
CA PHE A 20 -14.38 5.98 0.67
C PHE A 20 -13.55 6.27 -0.58
N ILE A 21 -12.70 5.32 -0.98
CA ILE A 21 -11.87 5.45 -2.19
C ILE A 21 -12.73 5.60 -3.45
N LEU A 22 -13.80 4.81 -3.57
CA LEU A 22 -14.69 4.84 -4.73
C LEU A 22 -15.54 6.12 -4.80
N ASN A 23 -15.86 6.75 -3.68
CA ASN A 23 -16.66 7.97 -3.66
C ASN A 23 -15.81 9.26 -3.69
N ALA A 24 -14.54 9.18 -3.30
CA ALA A 24 -13.66 10.33 -3.30
C ALA A 24 -13.27 10.78 -4.73
N PRO A 25 -13.10 12.10 -4.95
CA PRO A 25 -12.66 12.63 -6.24
C PRO A 25 -11.22 12.18 -6.53
N PRO A 26 -10.95 11.53 -7.68
CA PRO A 26 -9.61 11.04 -8.00
C PRO A 26 -8.55 12.15 -8.03
N SER A 27 -8.93 13.35 -8.47
CA SER A 27 -8.06 14.53 -8.47
C SER A 27 -7.55 14.92 -7.08
N LEU A 28 -8.28 14.56 -6.01
CA LEU A 28 -7.84 14.76 -4.64
C LEU A 28 -6.91 13.64 -4.17
N LEU A 29 -7.12 12.40 -4.61
CA LEU A 29 -6.35 11.23 -4.14
C LEU A 29 -5.03 11.04 -4.90
N LEU A 30 -5.01 11.27 -6.20
CA LEU A 30 -3.84 11.04 -7.07
C LEU A 30 -2.57 11.78 -6.63
N PRO A 31 -2.62 13.05 -6.18
CA PRO A 31 -1.43 13.73 -5.67
C PRO A 31 -0.83 13.05 -4.43
N TYR A 32 -1.67 12.53 -3.53
CA TYR A 32 -1.22 11.80 -2.35
C TYR A 32 -0.69 10.40 -2.71
N PHE A 33 -1.25 9.78 -3.74
CA PHE A 33 -0.75 8.53 -4.28
C PHE A 33 0.67 8.68 -4.84
N GLN A 34 0.90 9.71 -5.65
CA GLN A 34 2.25 10.03 -6.14
C GLN A 34 3.20 10.34 -4.98
N SER A 35 2.76 11.14 -4.02
CA SER A 35 3.55 11.46 -2.82
C SER A 35 3.91 10.23 -1.98
N ALA A 36 3.02 9.23 -1.92
CA ALA A 36 3.28 7.97 -1.23
C ALA A 36 4.38 7.17 -1.94
N ILE A 37 4.35 7.09 -3.27
CA ILE A 37 5.39 6.43 -4.08
C ILE A 37 6.74 7.13 -3.90
N ASP A 38 6.77 8.46 -3.98
CA ASP A 38 7.99 9.24 -3.77
C ASP A 38 8.57 9.05 -2.37
N TYR A 39 7.73 8.84 -1.37
CA TYR A 39 8.16 8.52 -0.01
C TYR A 39 8.77 7.12 0.12
N LEU A 40 8.20 6.11 -0.55
CA LEU A 40 8.75 4.75 -0.55
C LEU A 40 10.14 4.69 -1.18
N LYS A 41 10.36 5.47 -2.24
CA LYS A 41 11.67 5.58 -2.90
C LYS A 41 12.75 6.16 -1.98
N ASN A 42 12.37 7.12 -1.14
CA ASN A 42 13.26 7.76 -0.17
C ASN A 42 13.06 7.21 1.26
N ARG A 43 12.60 5.96 1.38
CA ARG A 43 12.25 5.35 2.67
C ARG A 43 13.45 5.33 3.61
N ALA A 44 13.19 5.58 4.88
CA ALA A 44 14.16 5.36 5.95
C ALA A 44 13.72 4.15 6.79
N PRO A 45 14.64 3.25 7.18
CA PRO A 45 14.30 2.04 7.95
C PRO A 45 13.64 2.36 9.30
N ASN A 46 14.03 3.47 9.95
CA ASN A 46 13.43 3.94 11.21
C ASN A 46 12.01 4.52 11.08
N LYS A 47 11.42 4.52 9.88
CA LYS A 47 10.05 4.98 9.61
C LYS A 47 9.17 3.89 8.99
N ALA A 48 9.45 2.61 9.26
CA ALA A 48 8.72 1.47 8.72
C ALA A 48 7.19 1.54 8.90
N SER A 49 6.68 2.13 9.99
CA SER A 49 5.23 2.37 10.17
C SER A 49 4.66 3.36 9.14
N LYS A 50 5.39 4.43 8.81
CA LYS A 50 4.97 5.38 7.76
C LYS A 50 5.03 4.74 6.38
N VAL A 51 6.05 3.91 6.13
CA VAL A 51 6.19 3.11 4.90
C VAL A 51 5.01 2.16 4.75
N LEU A 52 4.65 1.41 5.80
CA LEU A 52 3.49 0.52 5.80
C LEU A 52 2.21 1.27 5.43
N LYS A 53 1.94 2.43 6.05
CA LYS A 53 0.74 3.22 5.72
C LYS A 53 0.72 3.71 4.27
N CYS A 54 1.89 4.00 3.69
CA CYS A 54 1.98 4.36 2.28
C CYS A 54 1.62 3.16 1.41
N LEU A 55 2.14 1.96 1.72
CA LEU A 55 1.81 0.72 1.02
C LEU A 55 0.33 0.35 1.13
N GLU A 56 -0.25 0.43 2.33
CA GLU A 56 -1.69 0.21 2.55
C GLU A 56 -2.56 1.23 1.80
N PHE A 57 -2.15 2.50 1.77
CA PHE A 57 -2.87 3.52 1.02
C PHE A 57 -2.79 3.28 -0.50
N ILE A 58 -1.60 2.91 -1.01
CA ILE A 58 -1.39 2.55 -2.42
C ILE A 58 -2.25 1.34 -2.78
N LEU A 59 -2.32 0.33 -1.93
CA LEU A 59 -3.19 -0.83 -2.12
C LEU A 59 -4.66 -0.41 -2.22
N ALA A 60 -5.11 0.48 -1.33
CA ALA A 60 -6.47 1.01 -1.38
C ALA A 60 -6.74 1.77 -2.69
N MET A 61 -5.76 2.51 -3.22
CA MET A 61 -5.89 3.27 -4.47
C MET A 61 -6.13 2.40 -5.70
N PHE A 62 -5.62 1.16 -5.74
CA PHE A 62 -5.91 0.24 -6.84
C PHE A 62 -7.40 -0.09 -6.97
N ARG A 63 -8.19 0.03 -5.88
CA ARG A 63 -9.66 -0.11 -5.92
C ARG A 63 -10.33 0.92 -6.84
N LEU A 64 -9.69 2.05 -7.16
CA LEU A 64 -10.21 3.02 -8.13
C LEU A 64 -10.40 2.44 -9.53
N ARG A 65 -9.71 1.34 -9.88
CA ARG A 65 -9.93 0.66 -11.16
C ARG A 65 -11.35 0.14 -11.32
N GLY A 66 -12.02 -0.18 -10.20
CA GLY A 66 -13.44 -0.54 -10.17
C GLY A 66 -14.39 0.57 -10.65
N LYS A 67 -13.92 1.82 -10.82
CA LYS A 67 -14.69 2.88 -11.46
C LYS A 67 -14.84 2.70 -12.98
N ASN A 68 -14.06 1.80 -13.59
CA ASN A 68 -14.02 1.59 -15.03
C ASN A 68 -13.77 2.88 -15.84
N ASP A 69 -12.94 3.78 -15.29
CA ASP A 69 -12.53 5.01 -15.97
C ASP A 69 -11.20 4.79 -16.69
N ASP A 70 -11.20 4.91 -18.02
CA ASP A 70 -10.02 4.68 -18.86
C ASP A 70 -8.82 5.56 -18.49
N SER A 71 -9.06 6.81 -18.06
CA SER A 71 -7.98 7.72 -17.69
C SER A 71 -7.32 7.27 -16.40
N LEU A 72 -8.11 6.91 -15.39
CA LEU A 72 -7.63 6.36 -14.12
C LEU A 72 -6.91 5.03 -14.32
N ASN A 73 -7.47 4.14 -15.14
CA ASN A 73 -6.86 2.84 -15.42
C ASN A 73 -5.49 3.01 -16.09
N LYS A 74 -5.36 3.96 -17.03
CA LYS A 74 -4.05 4.30 -17.62
C LYS A 74 -3.07 4.81 -16.57
N THR A 75 -3.50 5.71 -15.68
CA THR A 75 -2.65 6.24 -14.59
C THR A 75 -2.22 5.17 -13.59
N LEU A 76 -3.08 4.18 -13.31
CA LEU A 76 -2.81 3.09 -12.39
C LEU A 76 -2.20 1.85 -13.06
N SER A 77 -1.91 1.90 -14.36
CA SER A 77 -1.31 0.80 -15.11
C SER A 77 0.22 0.85 -15.08
N LEU A 78 0.86 -0.30 -15.30
CA LEU A 78 2.31 -0.41 -15.44
C LEU A 78 2.89 0.45 -16.58
N ASN A 79 2.08 0.91 -17.54
CA ASN A 79 2.56 1.82 -18.58
C ASN A 79 2.89 3.22 -18.03
N HIS A 80 2.29 3.60 -16.91
CA HIS A 80 2.52 4.89 -16.27
C HIS A 80 3.85 4.92 -15.51
N GLY A 81 4.63 5.99 -15.69
CA GLY A 81 5.98 6.10 -15.12
C GLY A 81 6.01 5.91 -13.60
N LYS A 82 5.06 6.51 -12.87
CA LYS A 82 4.98 6.35 -11.40
C LYS A 82 4.67 4.92 -10.94
N ILE A 83 3.94 4.14 -11.74
CA ILE A 83 3.63 2.74 -11.39
C ILE A 83 4.85 1.85 -11.64
N ARG A 84 5.65 2.14 -12.67
CA ARG A 84 6.96 1.50 -12.85
C ARG A 84 7.90 1.80 -11.69
N GLU A 85 7.99 3.08 -11.30
CA GLU A 85 8.78 3.46 -10.13
C GLU A 85 8.32 2.72 -8.86
N LEU A 86 7.01 2.56 -8.67
CA LEU A 86 6.47 1.76 -7.57
C LEU A 86 6.87 0.29 -7.68
N TYR A 87 6.75 -0.31 -8.87
CA TYR A 87 7.12 -1.70 -9.12
C TYR A 87 8.60 -1.95 -8.77
N ASP A 88 9.51 -1.15 -9.34
CA ASP A 88 10.95 -1.24 -9.08
C ASP A 88 11.25 -1.05 -7.57
N THR A 89 10.59 -0.08 -6.94
CA THR A 89 10.75 0.18 -5.50
C THR A 89 10.32 -1.02 -4.64
N LEU A 90 9.26 -1.74 -5.03
CA LEU A 90 8.79 -2.92 -4.31
C LEU A 90 9.76 -4.10 -4.48
N GLU A 91 10.32 -4.28 -5.68
CA GLU A 91 11.37 -5.29 -5.92
C GLU A 91 12.61 -5.01 -5.08
N ASP A 92 13.10 -3.76 -5.06
CA ASP A 92 14.21 -3.35 -4.19
C ASP A 92 13.92 -3.66 -2.71
N MET A 93 12.71 -3.34 -2.23
CA MET A 93 12.32 -3.61 -0.84
C MET A 93 12.29 -5.10 -0.50
N ILE A 94 11.92 -5.96 -1.45
CA ILE A 94 11.91 -7.41 -1.29
C ILE A 94 13.35 -7.94 -1.26
N ASP A 95 14.18 -7.51 -2.19
CA ASP A 95 15.59 -7.92 -2.28
C ASP A 95 16.41 -7.48 -1.06
N GLU A 96 16.08 -6.33 -0.47
CA GLU A 96 16.66 -5.84 0.78
C GLU A 96 16.11 -6.51 2.05
N ASP A 97 15.12 -7.41 1.93
CA ASP A 97 14.40 -8.01 3.06
C ASP A 97 13.82 -6.94 4.02
N TYR A 98 13.30 -5.84 3.46
CA TYR A 98 12.82 -4.69 4.24
C TYR A 98 11.67 -5.09 5.17
N LYS A 99 11.91 -5.02 6.48
CA LYS A 99 10.95 -5.43 7.51
C LYS A 99 9.87 -4.37 7.73
N LEU A 100 8.63 -4.76 7.45
CA LEU A 100 7.44 -3.97 7.79
C LEU A 100 6.82 -4.46 9.10
N PRO A 101 6.23 -3.56 9.91
CA PRO A 101 5.36 -3.97 11.00
C PRO A 101 4.12 -4.70 10.45
N PRO A 102 3.38 -5.42 11.32
CA PRO A 102 2.15 -6.09 10.91
C PRO A 102 1.15 -5.14 10.25
N SER A 103 0.69 -5.52 9.05
CA SER A 103 -0.35 -4.80 8.31
C SER A 103 -1.67 -4.77 9.09
N ARG A 104 -2.38 -3.65 9.02
CA ARG A 104 -3.77 -3.54 9.50
C ARG A 104 -4.70 -4.28 8.56
N VAL A 105 -4.39 -4.28 7.27
CA VAL A 105 -5.19 -4.92 6.23
C VAL A 105 -4.93 -6.42 6.28
N LYS A 106 -5.97 -7.21 6.53
CA LYS A 106 -5.92 -8.67 6.42
C LYS A 106 -6.12 -9.06 4.95
N LEU A 107 -5.10 -9.71 4.40
CA LEU A 107 -5.06 -10.16 3.02
C LEU A 107 -5.09 -11.68 3.00
N GLU A 108 -5.89 -12.24 2.11
CA GLU A 108 -5.84 -13.62 1.68
C GLU A 108 -5.39 -13.59 0.21
N VAL A 109 -4.20 -14.12 -0.05
CA VAL A 109 -3.57 -14.09 -1.36
C VAL A 109 -3.34 -15.52 -1.83
N THR A 110 -3.74 -15.82 -3.07
CA THR A 110 -3.42 -17.09 -3.69
C THR A 110 -2.05 -16.96 -4.34
N LYS A 111 -0.99 -17.29 -3.59
CA LYS A 111 0.38 -17.25 -4.12
C LYS A 111 0.72 -18.54 -4.84
N ASN A 112 1.41 -18.43 -5.98
CA ASN A 112 2.12 -19.56 -6.55
C ASN A 112 3.21 -20.04 -5.58
N ALA A 113 3.50 -21.34 -5.60
CA ALA A 113 4.45 -21.98 -4.67
C ALA A 113 5.84 -21.30 -4.67
N GLU A 114 6.26 -20.72 -5.79
CA GLU A 114 7.53 -20.01 -5.94
C GLU A 114 7.63 -18.72 -5.10
N TYR A 115 6.50 -18.06 -4.82
CA TYR A 115 6.40 -16.79 -4.10
C TYR A 115 5.90 -16.95 -2.66
N ALA A 116 5.26 -18.09 -2.35
CA ALA A 116 4.58 -18.35 -1.09
C ALA A 116 5.47 -18.12 0.14
N GLU A 117 6.72 -18.57 0.06
CA GLU A 117 7.68 -18.53 1.18
C GLU A 117 8.64 -17.34 1.12
N LYS A 118 8.70 -16.62 0.00
CA LYS A 118 9.73 -15.60 -0.26
C LYS A 118 9.25 -14.16 -0.06
N ILE A 119 7.96 -13.91 -0.29
CA ILE A 119 7.44 -12.53 -0.37
C ILE A 119 6.29 -12.36 0.64
N PRO A 120 6.34 -11.35 1.53
CA PRO A 120 5.19 -11.01 2.39
C PRO A 120 3.91 -10.71 1.61
N ASP A 121 2.74 -11.06 2.17
CA ASP A 121 1.44 -10.95 1.50
C ASP A 121 1.14 -9.55 0.96
N LEU A 122 1.52 -8.50 1.68
CA LEU A 122 1.29 -7.12 1.28
C LEU A 122 2.07 -6.76 0.01
N TYR A 123 3.35 -7.16 -0.08
CA TYR A 123 4.15 -6.91 -1.28
C TYR A 123 3.61 -7.71 -2.46
N TYR A 124 3.26 -8.98 -2.25
CA TYR A 124 2.64 -9.81 -3.29
C TYR A 124 1.34 -9.18 -3.80
N ALA A 125 0.46 -8.75 -2.91
CA ALA A 125 -0.79 -8.09 -3.28
C ALA A 125 -0.54 -6.82 -4.10
N LEU A 126 0.43 -5.98 -3.72
CA LEU A 126 0.76 -4.78 -4.48
C LEU A 126 1.31 -5.12 -5.88
N LEU A 127 2.20 -6.10 -5.99
CA LEU A 127 2.75 -6.55 -7.27
C LEU A 127 1.65 -7.15 -8.17
N SER A 128 0.78 -8.00 -7.63
CA SER A 128 -0.37 -8.55 -8.35
C SER A 128 -1.33 -7.44 -8.80
N CYS A 129 -1.63 -6.45 -7.96
CA CYS A 129 -2.42 -5.28 -8.38
C CYS A 129 -1.75 -4.52 -9.54
N ILE A 130 -0.44 -4.29 -9.48
CA ILE A 130 0.30 -3.60 -10.54
C ILE A 130 0.24 -4.40 -11.86
N ALA A 131 0.43 -5.72 -11.79
CA ALA A 131 0.42 -6.63 -12.92
C ALA A 131 -0.99 -6.91 -13.49
N GLY A 132 -2.05 -6.53 -12.76
CA GLY A 132 -3.44 -6.77 -13.18
C GLY A 132 -4.02 -8.11 -12.70
N GLY A 133 -3.36 -8.81 -11.78
CA GLY A 133 -3.84 -10.01 -11.10
C GLY A 133 -4.65 -9.70 -9.84
N GLU A 134 -5.51 -8.69 -9.88
CA GLU A 134 -6.28 -8.26 -8.70
C GLU A 134 -7.26 -9.33 -8.18
N ASP A 135 -7.71 -10.24 -9.05
CA ASP A 135 -8.53 -11.40 -8.70
C ASP A 135 -7.82 -12.42 -7.77
N GLU A 136 -6.49 -12.38 -7.69
CA GLU A 136 -5.70 -13.27 -6.82
C GLU A 136 -5.66 -12.80 -5.36
N ILE A 137 -6.21 -11.61 -5.08
CA ILE A 137 -6.13 -10.91 -3.79
C ILE A 137 -7.54 -10.74 -3.22
N LYS A 138 -7.74 -11.23 -2.01
CA LYS A 138 -8.96 -11.01 -1.25
C LYS A 138 -8.65 -10.27 0.04
N ILE A 139 -9.26 -9.10 0.21
CA ILE A 139 -9.21 -8.36 1.48
C ILE A 139 -10.26 -9.00 2.41
N THR A 140 -9.79 -9.63 3.49
CA THR A 140 -10.65 -10.38 4.43
C THR A 140 -11.04 -9.58 5.66
N GLY A 141 -10.45 -8.40 5.87
CA GLY A 141 -10.84 -7.46 6.91
C GLY A 141 -9.77 -6.44 7.24
N VAL A 142 -10.06 -5.60 8.24
CA VAL A 142 -9.15 -4.59 8.77
C VAL A 142 -9.05 -4.78 10.28
N ARG A 143 -7.84 -4.70 10.83
CA ARG A 143 -7.60 -4.74 12.28
C ARG A 143 -7.95 -3.36 12.88
N ASP A 144 -8.88 -3.36 13.83
CA ASP A 144 -9.26 -2.15 14.56
C ASP A 144 -8.17 -1.74 15.57
N ASP A 145 -7.50 -2.71 16.20
CA ASP A 145 -6.57 -2.55 17.32
C ASP A 145 -5.19 -1.94 16.99
N VAL A 146 -5.01 -1.32 15.83
CA VAL A 146 -3.75 -0.66 15.46
C VAL A 146 -3.93 0.84 15.56
N ASP A 147 -4.27 1.32 16.75
CA ASP A 147 -4.11 2.74 17.09
C ASP A 147 -2.64 3.03 17.41
N GLU A 148 -2.17 4.17 16.94
CA GLU A 148 -0.77 4.59 17.08
C GLU A 148 -0.54 5.13 18.49
N ASP A 149 0.16 4.36 19.33
CA ASP A 149 1.31 4.77 20.15
C ASP A 149 1.68 3.59 21.07
N GLU A 150 2.53 2.68 20.60
CA GLU A 150 3.33 1.91 21.54
C GLU A 150 4.80 2.31 21.32
N PRO A 151 5.43 3.04 22.26
CA PRO A 151 6.87 3.16 22.23
C PRO A 151 7.43 1.74 22.28
N VAL A 152 8.34 1.42 21.37
CA VAL A 152 9.20 0.24 21.52
C VAL A 152 9.97 0.46 22.82
N THR A 153 9.48 -0.11 23.92
CA THR A 153 10.26 -0.28 25.14
C THR A 153 11.40 -1.21 24.78
N ILE A 154 12.54 -0.62 24.43
CA ILE A 154 13.83 -1.29 24.45
C ILE A 154 14.04 -1.67 25.92
N GLY A 155 13.78 -2.94 26.24
CA GLY A 155 14.14 -3.50 27.53
C GLY A 155 15.64 -3.34 27.72
N HIS A 156 16.01 -2.42 28.60
CA HIS A 156 17.38 -2.29 29.09
C HIS A 156 17.44 -2.96 30.45
N HIS A 157 18.28 -4.00 30.49
CA HIS A 157 18.87 -4.69 31.65
C HIS A 157 18.02 -5.64 32.49
#